data_AF-A0AAE4KZK0-F1
#
_entry.id   AF-A0AAE4KZK0-F1
#
_cell.length_a   1.000
_cell.length_b   1.000
_cell.length_c   1.000
_cell.angle_alpha   90.00
_cell.angle_beta   90.00
_cell.angle_gamma   90.00
#
_symmetry.space_group_name_H-M   'P 1'
#
loop_
_entity.id
_entity.type
_entity.pdbx_description
1 polymer ?
#
loop_
_entity_poly.entity_id
_entity_poly.type
_entity_poly.pdbx_seq_one_letter_code
_entity_poly.pdbx_strand_id
1 'polypeptide(L)' 'MFKRVHLIIMDSVGIGEAPDAEKFGDVGSDTLGHIAKEAGLTIPHLEQLG' A
#
# COMPACT_ATOMS: atom_id res chain seq x y z
N MET A 1 -19.80 -9.85 17.41
CA MET A 1 -20.07 -8.88 16.34
C MET A 1 -19.77 -7.48 16.86
N PHE A 2 -19.07 -6.64 16.08
CA PHE A 2 -18.72 -5.28 16.53
C PHE A 2 -19.92 -4.34 16.42
N LYS A 3 -20.09 -3.43 17.39
CA LYS A 3 -21.15 -2.40 17.39
C LYS A 3 -20.92 -1.33 16.32
N ARG A 4 -19.66 -1.05 15.97
CA ARG A 4 -19.24 -0.06 14.98
C ARG A 4 -17.99 -0.56 14.25
N VAL A 5 -17.82 -0.13 13.00
CA VAL A 5 -16.60 -0.32 12.20
C VAL A 5 -16.17 1.05 11.68
N HIS A 6 -14.88 1.35 11.79
CA HIS A 6 -14.26 2.52 11.19
C HIS A 6 -13.43 2.04 10.00
N LEU A 7 -13.89 2.32 8.78
CA LEU A 7 -13.20 1.98 7.54
C LEU A 7 -12.45 3.21 7.02
N ILE A 8 -11.16 3.07 6.77
CA ILE A 8 -10.30 4.11 6.20
C ILE A 8 -9.74 3.58 4.88
N ILE A 9 -9.91 4.34 3.80
CA ILE A 9 -9.32 4.04 2.50
C ILE A 9 -8.19 5.04 2.27
N MET A 10 -6.99 4.52 2.06
CA MET A 10 -5.86 5.32 1.62
C MET A 10 -5.82 5.26 0.10
N ASP A 11 -6.40 6.27 -0.55
CA ASP A 11 -6.52 6.28 -2.01
C ASP A 11 -5.15 6.15 -2.68
N SER A 12 -5.06 5.29 -3.69
CA SER A 12 -3.84 4.95 -4.46
C SER A 12 -2.63 4.36 -3.71
N VAL A 13 -2.72 4.10 -2.39
CA VAL A 13 -1.59 3.56 -1.61
C VAL A 13 -1.45 2.04 -1.82
N GLY A 14 -0.77 1.65 -2.90
CA GLY A 14 -0.47 0.26 -3.25
C GLY A 14 0.77 -0.34 -2.55
N ILE A 15 0.82 -1.67 -2.46
CA ILE A 15 1.87 -2.44 -1.75
C ILE A 15 2.57 -3.48 -2.67
N GLY A 16 2.75 -3.11 -3.93
CA GLY A 16 3.28 -3.99 -4.99
C GLY A 16 2.26 -4.26 -6.09
N GLU A 17 2.75 -4.85 -7.17
CA GLU A 17 1.96 -5.12 -8.38
C GLU A 17 0.96 -6.26 -8.16
N ALA A 18 -0.18 -6.18 -8.84
CA ALA A 18 -1.15 -7.27 -8.87
C ALA A 18 -0.67 -8.43 -9.78
N PRO A 19 -1.15 -9.66 -9.59
CA PRO A 19 -0.77 -10.79 -10.45
C PRO A 19 -1.06 -10.62 -11.94
N ASP A 20 -1.97 -9.71 -12.30
CA ASP A 20 -2.35 -9.39 -13.66
C ASP A 20 -1.80 -8.06 -14.17
N ALA A 21 -0.82 -7.46 -13.50
CA ALA A 21 -0.19 -6.20 -13.86
C ALA A 21 0.31 -6.15 -15.33
N GLU A 22 0.74 -7.28 -15.89
CA GLU A 22 1.11 -7.40 -17.30
C GLU A 22 -0.01 -6.97 -18.26
N LYS A 23 -1.28 -7.26 -17.94
CA LYS A 23 -2.42 -6.88 -18.78
C LYS A 23 -2.67 -5.38 -18.81
N PHE A 24 -2.19 -4.67 -17.80
CA PHE A 24 -2.40 -3.23 -17.62
C PHE A 24 -1.15 -2.41 -17.92
N GLY A 25 -0.02 -3.06 -18.20
CA GLY A 25 1.27 -2.38 -18.41
C GLY A 25 1.92 -1.89 -17.13
N ASP A 26 1.48 -2.40 -15.97
CA ASP A 26 1.91 -1.95 -14.64
C ASP A 26 2.97 -2.87 -14.02
N VAL A 27 3.68 -3.64 -14.85
CA VAL A 27 4.71 -4.58 -14.38
C VAL A 27 5.81 -3.82 -13.65
N GLY A 28 6.13 -4.28 -12.44
CA GLY A 28 7.08 -3.68 -11.51
C GLY A 28 6.53 -2.49 -10.72
N SER A 29 5.22 -2.22 -10.76
CA SER A 29 4.61 -1.19 -9.91
C SER A 29 4.70 -1.56 -8.42
N ASP A 30 5.22 -0.66 -7.59
CA ASP A 30 5.27 -0.82 -6.13
C ASP A 30 5.27 0.56 -5.46
N THR A 31 4.08 1.09 -5.14
CA THR A 31 3.93 2.47 -4.67
C THR A 31 4.66 2.70 -3.33
N LEU A 32 4.31 1.96 -2.28
CA LEU A 32 4.95 2.13 -0.97
C LEU A 32 6.43 1.71 -1.00
N GLY A 33 6.78 0.62 -1.69
CA GLY A 33 8.16 0.17 -1.79
C GLY A 33 9.07 1.18 -2.50
N HIS A 34 8.62 1.76 -3.62
CA HIS A 34 9.39 2.80 -4.31
C HIS A 34 9.50 4.10 -3.51
N ILE A 35 8.44 4.54 -2.81
CA ILE A 35 8.53 5.71 -1.92
C ILE A 35 9.54 5.45 -0.81
N ALA A 36 9.47 4.29 -0.14
CA ALA A 36 10.39 3.95 0.93
C ALA A 36 11.85 3.90 0.45
N LYS A 37 12.09 3.41 -0.77
CA LYS A 37 13.43 3.35 -1.37
C LYS A 37 13.97 4.73 -1.76
N GLU A 38 13.17 5.57 -2.40
CA GLU A 38 13.65 6.84 -2.99
C GLU A 38 13.61 8.02 -2.02
N ALA A 39 12.58 8.10 -1.18
CA ALA A 39 12.36 9.24 -0.27
C ALA A 39 12.54 8.88 1.22
N GLY A 40 12.64 7.60 1.54
CA GLY A 40 12.48 7.11 2.90
C GLY A 40 11.01 7.13 3.34
N LEU A 41 10.67 6.28 4.30
CA LEU A 41 9.31 6.19 4.83
C LEU A 41 9.37 5.99 6.35
N THR A 42 8.68 6.85 7.10
CA THR A 42 8.57 6.75 8.56
C THR A 42 7.10 6.71 8.95
N ILE A 43 6.59 5.52 9.19
CA ILE A 43 5.17 5.27 9.47
C ILE A 43 5.00 4.36 10.70
N PRO A 44 5.55 4.75 11.87
CA PRO A 44 5.71 3.86 13.02
C PRO A 44 4.39 3.28 13.56
N HIS A 45 3.28 4.00 13.40
CA HIS A 45 1.97 3.50 13.84
C HIS A 45 1.39 2.47 12.87
N LEU A 46 1.64 2.59 11.56
CA LEU A 46 1.21 1.57 10.59
C LEU A 46 2.07 0.31 10.75
N GLU A 47 3.39 0.45 10.92
CA GLU A 47 4.29 -0.69 11.20
C GLU A 47 3.89 -1.48 12.45
N GLN A 48 3.39 -0.81 13.49
CA GLN A 48 2.87 -1.47 14.70
C GLN A 48 1.56 -2.23 14.46
N LEU A 49 0.78 -1.87 13.45
CA LEU A 49 -0.45 -2.57 13.08
C LEU A 49 -0.17 -3.82 12.22
N GLY A 50 0.99 -3.87 11.57
CA GLY A 50 1.44 -4.95 10.67
C GLY A 50 1.45 -4.52 9.21
#